data_AF-A0A5M6CZ98-F1
#
_entry.id   AF-A0A5M6CZ98-F1
#
_cell.length_a   1.000
_cell.length_b   1.000
_cell.length_c   1.000
_cell.angle_alpha   90.00
_cell.angle_beta   90.00
_cell.angle_gamma   90.00
#
_symmetry.space_group_name_H-M   'P 1'
#
loop_
_entity.id
_entity.type
_entity.pdbx_description
1 polymer ?
#
loop_
_entity_poly.entity_id
_entity_poly.type
_entity_poly.pdbx_seq_one_letter_code
_entity_poly.pdbx_strand_id
1 'polypeptide(L)'
;MRLAKQLLLLFSCCVLAASPAPAGMPGALPEDIDTLLRLSGPAEARLRSISFFVAGICAASVAVKLLWNVIAKDSGWLPHLSWSKAVAVVLLWGALFVLVLTMVSGARELLTPGAWKKDGITYTLENEQ
;
A
#
# COMPACT_ATOMS: atom_id res chain seq x y z
N MET A 1 -0.26 -31.43 -0.83
CA MET A 1 -1.70 -31.03 -0.98
C MET A 1 -2.37 -30.44 0.25
N ARG A 2 -2.18 -30.95 1.49
CA ARG A 2 -2.84 -30.40 2.70
C ARG A 2 -2.41 -28.96 3.05
N LEU A 3 -1.13 -28.62 2.87
CA LEU A 3 -0.58 -27.28 3.09
C LEU A 3 -1.07 -26.22 2.08
N ALA A 4 -1.25 -26.59 0.82
CA ALA A 4 -1.77 -25.69 -0.21
C ALA A 4 -3.23 -25.29 0.06
N LYS A 5 -4.06 -26.24 0.53
CA LYS A 5 -5.42 -25.95 1.02
C LYS A 5 -5.42 -25.04 2.24
N GLN A 6 -4.50 -25.21 3.18
CA GLN A 6 -4.37 -24.34 4.36
C GLN A 6 -3.90 -22.93 4.00
N LEU A 7 -2.96 -22.79 3.06
CA LEU A 7 -2.52 -21.48 2.56
C LEU A 7 -3.64 -20.74 1.82
N LEU A 8 -4.42 -21.45 1.01
CA LEU A 8 -5.54 -20.90 0.25
C LEU A 8 -6.71 -20.51 1.18
N LEU A 9 -6.94 -21.28 2.25
CA LEU A 9 -7.91 -20.94 3.30
C LEU A 9 -7.44 -19.75 4.16
N LEU A 10 -6.15 -19.65 4.49
CA LEU A 10 -5.57 -18.49 5.19
C LEU A 10 -5.64 -17.22 4.34
N PHE A 11 -5.36 -17.32 3.04
CA PHE A 11 -5.48 -16.20 2.11
C PHE A 11 -6.95 -15.75 1.97
N SER A 12 -7.88 -16.71 1.85
CA SER A 12 -9.32 -16.44 1.83
C SER A 12 -9.83 -15.80 3.12
N CYS A 13 -9.31 -16.22 4.29
CA CYS A 13 -9.66 -15.63 5.59
C CYS A 13 -9.12 -14.20 5.75
N CYS A 14 -7.90 -13.92 5.27
CA CYS A 14 -7.34 -12.56 5.28
C CYS A 14 -8.12 -11.58 4.39
N VAL A 15 -8.67 -12.04 3.27
CA VAL A 15 -9.48 -11.20 2.36
C VAL A 15 -10.83 -10.83 3.00
N LEU A 16 -11.41 -11.71 3.82
CA LEU A 16 -12.67 -11.45 4.53
C LEU A 16 -12.53 -10.54 5.76
N ALA A 17 -11.31 -10.36 6.29
CA ALA A 17 -11.04 -9.48 7.43
C ALA A 17 -10.70 -8.03 7.02
N ALA A 18 -10.72 -7.71 5.71
CA ALA A 18 -10.51 -6.36 5.21
C ALA A 18 -11.76 -5.51 5.44
N SER A 19 -11.90 -4.94 6.64
CA SER A 19 -12.90 -3.91 6.94
C SER A 19 -12.73 -2.72 5.98
N PRO A 20 -13.81 -2.03 5.57
CA PRO A 20 -13.71 -0.79 4.81
C PRO A 20 -13.02 0.26 5.70
N ALA A 21 -11.73 0.46 5.47
CA ALA A 21 -11.03 1.60 6.02
C ALA A 21 -11.63 2.86 5.37
N PRO A 22 -12.05 3.88 6.14
CA PRO A 22 -12.43 5.16 5.58
C PRO A 22 -11.24 5.66 4.77
N ALA A 23 -11.41 5.69 3.46
CA ALA A 23 -10.43 6.23 2.53
C ALA A 23 -10.08 7.64 3.01
N GLY A 24 -8.79 7.91 3.20
CA GLY A 24 -8.28 9.19 3.69
C GLY A 24 -8.45 10.33 2.69
N MET A 25 -9.68 10.61 2.25
CA MET A 25 -10.00 11.87 1.61
C MET A 25 -9.83 12.98 2.65
N PRO A 26 -8.94 13.96 2.44
CA PRO A 26 -8.91 15.14 3.28
C PRO A 26 -10.27 15.83 3.14
N GLY A 27 -11.02 15.90 4.25
CA GLY A 27 -12.20 16.75 4.33
C GLY A 27 -11.81 18.20 4.08
N ALA A 28 -12.72 18.97 3.47
CA ALA A 28 -12.54 20.40 3.22
C ALA A 28 -11.94 21.09 4.45
N LEU A 29 -10.89 21.86 4.24
CA LEU A 29 -10.08 22.48 5.28
C LEU A 29 -10.97 23.29 6.26
N PRO A 30 -10.89 23.05 7.57
CA PRO A 30 -11.51 23.94 8.56
C PRO A 30 -10.83 25.31 8.57
N GLU A 31 -11.61 26.39 8.63
CA GLU A 31 -11.17 27.79 8.71
C GLU A 31 -10.48 28.15 10.06
N ASP A 32 -10.47 27.23 11.03
CA ASP A 32 -9.96 27.47 12.39
C ASP A 32 -8.46 27.18 12.55
N ILE A 33 -7.69 28.25 12.76
CA ILE A 33 -6.23 28.24 13.00
C ILE A 33 -5.86 27.43 14.25
N ASP A 34 -6.73 27.36 15.25
CA ASP A 34 -6.55 26.55 16.46
C ASP A 34 -6.57 25.03 16.17
N THR A 35 -7.25 24.60 15.10
CA THR A 35 -7.28 23.21 14.65
C THR A 35 -5.98 22.82 13.95
N LEU A 36 -5.32 23.77 13.27
CA LEU A 36 -4.02 23.56 12.62
C LEU A 36 -2.86 23.51 13.62
N LEU A 37 -2.90 24.34 14.67
CA LEU A 37 -1.90 24.35 15.75
C LEU A 37 -2.04 23.16 16.70
N ARG A 38 -3.19 22.47 16.69
CA ARG A 38 -3.40 21.20 17.41
C ARG A 38 -2.76 20.04 16.64
N LEU A 39 -1.42 20.08 16.50
CA LEU A 39 -0.56 19.04 15.88
C LEU A 39 -0.75 17.62 16.49
N SER A 40 -1.49 17.49 17.60
CA SER A 40 -1.79 16.22 18.27
C SER A 40 -3.16 15.63 17.94
N GLY A 41 -4.11 16.41 17.40
CA GLY A 41 -5.46 15.94 17.06
C GLY A 41 -5.51 14.78 16.05
N PRO A 42 -4.70 14.81 14.97
CA PRO A 42 -4.63 13.69 13.99
C PRO A 42 -3.54 12.66 14.33
N ALA A 43 -2.86 12.76 15.47
CA ALA A 43 -1.75 11.86 15.80
C ALA A 43 -2.23 10.41 15.97
N GLU A 44 -3.40 10.21 16.57
CA GLU A 44 -4.02 8.88 16.71
C GLU A 44 -4.35 8.27 15.34
N ALA A 45 -4.92 9.06 14.43
CA ALA A 45 -5.24 8.61 13.08
C ALA A 45 -3.97 8.21 12.31
N ARG A 46 -2.91 9.02 12.40
CA ARG A 46 -1.60 8.71 11.78
C ARG A 46 -0.98 7.45 12.36
N LEU A 47 -0.98 7.31 13.68
CA LEU A 47 -0.48 6.10 14.36
C LEU A 47 -1.28 4.87 13.94
N ARG A 48 -2.61 4.97 13.87
CA ARG A 48 -3.48 3.87 13.43
C ARG A 48 -3.17 3.47 11.98
N SER A 49 -2.97 4.43 11.09
CA SER A 49 -2.54 4.15 9.71
C SER A 49 -1.16 3.49 9.66
N ILE A 50 -0.17 4.04 10.39
CA ILE A 50 1.18 3.46 10.44
C ILE A 50 1.14 2.03 10.99
N SER A 51 0.40 1.79 12.07
CA SER A 51 0.22 0.47 12.65
C SER A 51 -0.43 -0.50 11.67
N PHE A 52 -1.43 -0.05 10.90
CA PHE A 52 -2.05 -0.86 9.86
C PHE A 52 -1.06 -1.24 8.76
N PHE A 53 -0.25 -0.30 8.27
CA PHE A 53 0.77 -0.57 7.27
C PHE A 53 1.87 -1.50 7.78
N VAL A 54 2.36 -1.29 9.02
CA VAL A 54 3.36 -2.18 9.63
C VAL A 54 2.79 -3.59 9.80
N ALA A 55 1.54 -3.71 10.28
CA ALA A 55 0.87 -5.01 10.38
C ALA A 55 0.73 -5.69 9.01
N GLY A 56 0.36 -4.93 7.98
CA GLY A 56 0.29 -5.42 6.60
C GLY A 56 1.63 -5.91 6.06
N ILE A 57 2.71 -5.15 6.27
CA ILE A 57 4.09 -5.54 5.87
C ILE A 57 4.52 -6.81 6.61
N CYS A 58 4.25 -6.91 7.91
CA CYS A 58 4.52 -8.11 8.69
C CYS A 58 3.74 -9.31 8.14
N ALA A 59 2.44 -9.17 7.88
CA ALA A 59 1.61 -10.23 7.33
C ALA A 59 2.10 -10.69 5.95
N ALA A 60 2.43 -9.75 5.06
CA ALA A 60 3.00 -10.03 3.74
C ALA A 60 4.36 -10.75 3.86
N SER A 61 5.22 -10.32 4.79
CA SER A 61 6.53 -10.94 5.03
C SER A 61 6.40 -12.37 5.55
N VAL A 62 5.42 -12.64 6.42
CA VAL A 62 5.08 -14.00 6.85
C VAL A 62 4.62 -14.84 5.64
N ALA A 63 3.71 -14.32 4.82
CA ALA A 63 3.20 -15.03 3.65
C ALA A 63 4.32 -15.38 2.66
N VAL A 64 5.19 -14.43 2.33
CA VAL A 64 6.35 -14.64 1.45
C VAL A 64 7.31 -15.66 2.04
N LYS A 65 7.65 -15.54 3.34
CA LYS A 65 8.53 -16.50 4.02
C LYS A 65 7.97 -17.92 3.98
N LEU A 66 6.67 -18.08 4.29
CA LEU A 66 6.03 -19.40 4.30
C LEU A 66 6.00 -20.00 2.90
N LEU A 67 5.57 -19.23 1.90
CA LEU A 67 5.49 -19.70 0.52
C LEU A 67 6.88 -20.09 -0.01
N TRP A 68 7.88 -19.25 0.24
CA TRP A 68 9.25 -19.50 -0.17
C TRP A 68 9.82 -20.76 0.48
N ASN A 69 9.62 -20.94 1.79
CA ASN A 69 10.13 -22.11 2.49
C ASN A 69 9.40 -23.41 2.13
N VAL A 70 8.12 -23.33 1.73
CA VAL A 70 7.40 -24.48 1.16
C VAL A 70 8.03 -24.91 -0.16
N ILE A 71 8.35 -23.95 -1.04
CA ILE A 71 8.99 -24.23 -2.33
C ILE A 71 10.43 -24.72 -2.13
N ALA A 72 11.18 -24.08 -1.24
CA ALA A 72 12.57 -24.44 -0.95
C ALA A 72 12.70 -25.85 -0.36
N LYS A 73 11.68 -26.32 0.37
CA LYS A 73 11.66 -27.69 0.90
C LYS A 73 11.73 -28.75 -0.20
N ASP A 74 11.08 -28.49 -1.33
CA ASP A 74 11.02 -29.44 -2.46
C ASP A 74 12.18 -29.24 -3.45
N SER A 75 13.01 -28.22 -3.25
CA SER A 75 14.05 -27.81 -4.18
C SER A 75 15.41 -27.70 -3.48
N GLY A 76 16.27 -28.71 -3.64
CA GLY A 76 17.56 -28.83 -2.94
C GLY A 76 18.59 -27.71 -3.21
N TRP A 77 18.27 -26.76 -4.09
CA TRP A 77 19.12 -25.62 -4.41
C TRP A 77 18.68 -24.30 -3.77
N LEU A 78 17.42 -24.18 -3.31
CA LEU A 78 16.91 -22.90 -2.82
C LEU A 78 17.27 -22.66 -1.34
N PRO A 79 17.87 -21.51 -0.99
CA PRO A 79 18.18 -21.20 0.39
C PRO A 79 16.91 -20.85 1.19
N HIS A 80 16.87 -21.28 2.45
CA HIS A 80 15.78 -20.96 3.38
C HIS A 80 15.79 -19.46 3.72
N LEU A 81 14.60 -18.86 3.72
CA LEU A 81 14.42 -17.44 4.01
C LEU A 81 14.27 -17.21 5.52
N SER A 82 15.18 -16.43 6.11
CA SER A 82 15.04 -15.94 7.48
C SER A 82 14.04 -14.77 7.54
N TRP A 83 13.56 -14.41 8.74
CA TRP A 83 12.59 -13.32 8.91
C TRP A 83 13.07 -12.00 8.32
N SER A 84 14.32 -11.60 8.62
CA SER A 84 14.90 -10.36 8.11
C SER A 84 15.01 -10.35 6.58
N LYS A 85 15.34 -11.50 5.97
CA LYS A 85 15.39 -11.64 4.51
C LYS A 85 14.00 -11.50 3.88
N ALA A 86 12.97 -12.09 4.49
CA ALA A 86 11.60 -11.97 4.00
C ALA A 86 11.10 -10.51 4.04
N VAL A 87 11.34 -9.81 5.15
CA VAL A 87 11.01 -8.38 5.27
C VAL A 87 11.77 -7.55 4.24
N ALA A 88 13.08 -7.80 4.06
CA ALA A 88 13.88 -7.11 3.06
C ALA A 88 13.34 -7.33 1.64
N VAL A 89 12.94 -8.56 1.29
CA VAL A 89 12.34 -8.86 -0.02
C VAL A 89 11.03 -8.09 -0.21
N VAL A 90 10.13 -8.10 0.78
CA VAL A 90 8.85 -7.38 0.71
C VAL A 90 9.06 -5.88 0.56
N LEU A 91 9.97 -5.28 1.34
CA LEU A 91 10.26 -3.85 1.25
C LEU A 91 10.93 -3.48 -0.08
N LEU A 92 11.87 -4.30 -0.57
CA LEU A 92 12.55 -4.06 -1.83
C LEU A 92 11.56 -4.12 -3.01
N TRP A 93 10.68 -5.12 -3.02
CA TRP A 93 9.63 -5.23 -4.03
C TRP A 93 8.64 -4.07 -3.92
N GLY A 94 8.21 -3.71 -2.71
CA GLY A 94 7.34 -2.56 -2.48
C GLY A 94 7.94 -1.25 -3.03
N ALA A 95 9.22 -0.99 -2.74
CA ALA A 95 9.92 0.18 -3.25
C ALA A 95 10.05 0.18 -4.78
N LEU A 96 10.35 -0.98 -5.37
CA LEU A 96 10.39 -1.13 -6.82
C LEU A 96 9.04 -0.82 -7.46
N PHE A 97 7.94 -1.33 -6.91
CA PHE A 97 6.59 -1.01 -7.38
C PHE A 97 6.27 0.47 -7.27
N VAL A 98 6.60 1.11 -6.14
CA VAL A 98 6.39 2.56 -5.97
C VAL A 98 7.15 3.33 -7.03
N LEU A 99 8.40 2.98 -7.30
CA LEU A 99 9.20 3.61 -8.36
C LEU A 99 8.52 3.46 -9.72
N VAL A 100 8.11 2.24 -10.08
CA VAL A 100 7.45 1.96 -11.36
C VAL A 100 6.13 2.72 -11.48
N LEU A 101 5.26 2.67 -10.47
CA LEU A 101 3.98 3.38 -10.45
C LEU A 101 4.16 4.90 -10.57
N THR A 102 5.20 5.44 -9.91
CA THR A 102 5.54 6.86 -10.02
C THR A 102 5.96 7.21 -11.44
N MET A 103 6.78 6.37 -12.08
CA MET A 103 7.20 6.58 -13.47
C MET A 103 6.04 6.45 -14.46
N VAL A 104 5.11 5.52 -14.23
CA VAL A 104 3.91 5.38 -15.06
C VAL A 104 3.02 6.61 -14.92
N SER A 105 2.83 7.14 -13.71
CA SER A 105 2.08 8.39 -13.50
C SER A 105 2.77 9.58 -14.19
N GLY A 106 4.09 9.71 -14.05
CA GLY A 106 4.84 10.79 -14.69
C GLY A 106 4.79 10.73 -16.21
N ALA A 107 4.87 9.53 -16.81
CA ALA A 107 4.70 9.36 -18.25
C ALA A 107 3.30 9.77 -18.72
N ARG A 108 2.25 9.49 -17.94
CA ARG A 108 0.88 9.93 -18.25
C ARG A 108 0.76 11.46 -18.25
N GLU A 109 1.39 12.13 -17.29
CA GLU A 109 1.41 13.60 -17.24
C GLU A 109 2.17 14.23 -18.42
N LEU A 110 3.25 13.60 -18.89
CA LEU A 110 4.00 14.05 -20.05
C LEU A 110 3.26 13.83 -21.39
N LEU A 111 2.39 12.82 -21.47
CA LEU A 111 1.62 12.50 -22.67
C LEU A 111 0.34 13.33 -22.83
N THR A 112 -0.09 14.05 -21.79
CA THR A 112 -1.22 14.99 -21.84
C THR A 112 -0.81 16.40 -21.38
N PRO A 113 0.16 17.04 -22.06
CA PRO A 113 0.57 18.39 -21.70
C PRO A 113 -0.62 19.34 -21.89
N GLY A 114 -1.01 20.05 -20.83
CA GLY A 114 -2.10 21.05 -20.87
C GLY A 114 -3.53 20.52 -20.68
N ALA A 115 -3.75 19.23 -20.38
CA ALA A 115 -5.11 18.69 -20.21
C ALA A 115 -5.90 19.29 -19.04
N TRP A 116 -5.22 19.87 -18.05
CA TRP A 116 -5.84 20.49 -16.88
C TRP A 116 -5.80 22.00 -17.00
N LYS A 117 -6.96 22.63 -17.20
CA LYS A 117 -7.11 24.09 -17.18
C LYS A 117 -7.76 24.49 -15.86
N LYS A 118 -7.13 25.44 -15.15
CA LYS A 118 -7.67 25.94 -13.88
C LYS A 118 -8.93 26.76 -14.15
N ASP A 119 -10.06 26.32 -13.62
CA ASP A 119 -11.34 27.04 -13.66
C ASP A 119 -11.78 27.36 -12.23
N GLY A 120 -11.51 28.59 -11.78
CA GLY A 120 -11.76 29.01 -10.40
C GLY A 120 -10.93 28.23 -9.37
N ILE A 121 -11.62 27.43 -8.54
CA ILE A 121 -11.05 26.65 -7.40
C ILE A 121 -10.74 25.19 -7.82
N THR A 122 -11.22 24.75 -8.98
CA THR A 122 -11.09 23.38 -9.48
C THR A 122 -10.37 23.36 -10.82
N TYR A 123 -9.84 22.21 -11.22
CA TYR A 123 -9.27 22.00 -12.55
C TYR A 123 -10.26 21.21 -13.39
N THR A 124 -10.57 21.72 -14.58
CA THR A 124 -11.48 21.08 -15.53
C THR A 124 -10.68 20.64 -16.76
N LEU A 125 -11.12 19.57 -17.42
CA LEU A 125 -10.54 19.09 -18.67
C LEU A 125 -10.94 20.04 -19.80
N GLU A 126 -9.99 20.45 -20.65
CA GLU A 126 -10.21 21.51 -21.66
C GLU A 126 -11.28 21.16 -22.73
N ASN A 127 -11.70 19.90 -22.85
CA ASN A 127 -12.64 19.43 -23.87
C ASN A 127 -14.01 18.94 -23.33
N GLU A 128 -14.40 19.33 -22.12
CA GLU A 128 -15.73 18.99 -21.58
C GLU A 128 -16.75 20.11 -21.87
N GLN A 129 -17.05 20.30 -23.17
CA GLN A 129 -18.22 21.05 -23.67
C GLN A 129 -19.15 20.13 -24.46
#